data_AF-A0A1Q8JZQ0-F1
#
_entry.id   AF-A0A1Q8JZQ0-F1
#
_cell.length_a   1.000
_cell.length_b   1.000
_cell.length_c   1.000
_cell.angle_alpha   90.00
_cell.angle_beta   90.00
_cell.angle_gamma   90.00
#
_symmetry.space_group_name_H-M   'P 1'
#
loop_
_entity.id
_entity.type
_entity.pdbx_description
1 polymer ?
#
loop_
_entity_poly.entity_id
_entity_poly.type
_entity_poly.pdbx_seq_one_letter_code
_entity_poly.pdbx_strand_id
1 'polypeptide(L)' 'MTCCGHTWVGPDRAHCCQRTGGCGHVFDDATLWDIHRAERDDATVCLDPATLGLTTTKNGIWIQPEGGLSRR' A
#
# COMPACT_ATOMS: atom_id res chain seq x y z
N MET A 1 7.14 20.27 3.65
CA MET A 1 7.49 19.28 2.60
C MET A 1 6.67 18.02 2.82
N THR A 2 5.39 18.06 2.49
CA THR A 2 4.45 16.95 2.67
C THR A 2 3.94 16.60 1.29
N CYS A 3 4.59 15.64 0.62
CA CYS A 3 4.15 15.19 -0.71
C CYS A 3 2.70 14.68 -0.64
N CYS A 4 2.41 13.89 0.39
CA CYS A 4 1.12 13.25 0.64
C CYS A 4 0.86 13.10 2.14
N GLY A 5 1.42 13.99 2.97
CA GLY A 5 1.41 13.81 4.42
C GLY A 5 -0.01 13.68 4.95
N HIS A 6 -0.39 12.52 5.50
CA HIS A 6 -1.70 12.21 6.11
C HIS A 6 -2.90 12.95 5.49
N THR A 7 -2.87 13.24 4.19
CA THR A 7 -3.96 13.95 3.51
C THR A 7 -4.59 12.93 2.61
N TRP A 8 -5.33 12.09 3.32
CA TRP A 8 -6.18 10.99 2.90
C TRP A 8 -7.00 11.34 1.66
N VAL A 9 -7.08 10.42 0.70
CA VAL A 9 -8.15 10.45 -0.31
C VAL A 9 -9.35 9.70 0.29
N GLY A 10 -10.06 10.36 1.19
CA GLY A 10 -11.12 9.74 2.01
C GLY A 10 -10.59 8.86 3.14
N PRO A 11 -11.44 8.51 4.13
CA PRO A 11 -11.02 7.91 5.41
C PRO A 11 -10.34 6.53 5.32
N ASP A 12 -10.27 5.90 4.14
CA ASP A 12 -9.95 4.49 4.02
C ASP A 12 -8.83 4.18 3.02
N ARG A 13 -8.03 5.15 2.53
CA ARG A 13 -7.03 4.87 1.47
C ARG A 13 -5.62 5.40 1.76
N ALA A 14 -4.63 4.51 1.65
CA ALA A 14 -3.22 4.80 1.88
C ALA A 14 -2.43 4.89 0.56
N HIS A 15 -1.57 5.91 0.40
CA HIS A 15 -0.79 6.13 -0.83
C HIS A 15 0.71 6.10 -0.56
N CYS A 16 1.45 5.28 -1.31
CA CYS A 16 2.92 5.21 -1.26
C CYS A 16 3.54 6.29 -2.17
N CYS A 17 3.76 7.51 -1.66
CA CYS A 17 4.22 8.63 -2.48
C CYS A 17 5.59 8.41 -3.16
N GLN A 18 5.63 8.50 -4.49
CA GLN A 18 6.87 8.43 -5.28
C GLN A 18 7.85 9.58 -4.99
N ARG A 19 7.37 10.79 -4.68
CA ARG A 19 8.24 11.95 -4.35
C ARG A 19 9.01 11.79 -3.04
N THR A 20 8.62 10.86 -2.17
CA THR A 20 9.34 10.52 -0.93
C THR A 20 10.08 9.18 -1.03
N GLY A 21 10.31 8.67 -2.25
CA GLY A 21 10.96 7.37 -2.47
C GLY A 21 10.02 6.16 -2.41
N GLY A 22 8.71 6.37 -2.52
CA GLY A 22 7.72 5.30 -2.67
C GLY A 22 7.50 4.86 -4.13
N CYS A 23 6.55 3.94 -4.33
CA CYS A 23 6.25 3.35 -5.65
C CYS A 23 5.06 3.98 -6.40
N GLY A 24 4.28 4.86 -5.76
CA GLY A 24 3.08 5.49 -6.32
C GLY A 24 1.79 4.67 -6.18
N HIS A 25 1.84 3.48 -5.56
CA HIS A 25 0.66 2.65 -5.38
C HIS A 25 -0.30 3.18 -4.31
N VAL A 26 -1.59 2.98 -4.55
CA VAL A 26 -2.69 3.31 -3.64
C VAL A 26 -3.29 2.02 -3.09
N PHE A 27 -3.53 1.96 -1.79
CA PHE A 27 -4.04 0.81 -1.05
C PHE A 27 -5.35 1.20 -0.39
N ASP A 28 -6.27 0.25 -0.28
CA ASP A 28 -7.58 0.42 0.34
C ASP A 28 -7.58 0.23 1.86
N ASP A 29 -6.41 -0.05 2.45
CA ASP A 29 -6.22 -0.17 3.89
C ASP A 29 -4.79 0.24 4.28
N ALA A 30 -4.62 0.88 5.44
CA ALA A 30 -3.32 1.31 5.94
C ALA A 30 -2.37 0.15 6.24
N THR A 31 -2.91 -0.98 6.72
CA THR A 31 -2.17 -2.21 7.00
C THR A 31 -1.56 -2.79 5.72
N LEU A 32 -2.28 -2.71 4.58
CA LEU A 32 -1.73 -3.15 3.29
C LEU A 32 -0.56 -2.27 2.85
N TRP A 33 -0.64 -0.97 3.10
CA TRP A 33 0.45 -0.04 2.86
C TRP A 33 1.65 -0.29 3.77
N ASP A 34 1.43 -0.59 5.05
CA ASP A 34 2.49 -0.95 6.00
C ASP A 34 3.18 -2.25 5.59
N ILE A 35 2.43 -3.30 5.26
CA ILE A 35 2.98 -4.59 4.80
C ILE A 35 3.79 -4.42 3.52
N HIS A 36 3.29 -3.58 2.61
CA HIS A 36 4.00 -3.21 1.37
C HIS A 36 5.35 -2.56 1.65
N ARG A 37 5.45 -1.72 2.68
CA ARG A 37 6.68 -1.06 3.11
C ARG A 37 7.45 -1.91 4.09
N ALA A 38 8.09 -2.98 3.59
CA ALA A 38 9.02 -3.72 4.41
C ALA A 38 10.28 -2.89 4.70
N GLU A 39 10.64 -2.77 5.98
CA GLU A 39 11.95 -2.26 6.37
C GLU A 39 13.00 -3.33 6.08
N ARG A 40 14.00 -2.98 5.27
CA ARG A 40 15.16 -3.84 4.97
C ARG A 40 16.40 -2.98 5.09
N ASP A 41 17.30 -3.36 6.01
CA ASP A 41 18.64 -2.78 6.11
C ASP A 41 18.64 -1.23 6.14
N ASP A 42 17.89 -0.66 7.08
CA ASP A 42 17.72 0.79 7.31
C ASP A 42 17.11 1.59 6.14
N ALA A 43 16.65 0.92 5.08
CA ALA A 43 15.93 1.51 3.97
C ALA A 43 14.50 0.94 3.87
N THR A 44 13.52 1.80 3.58
CA THR A 44 12.18 1.29 3.27
C THR A 44 12.14 0.80 1.82
N VAL A 45 11.85 -0.50 1.65
CA VAL A 45 11.69 -1.11 0.33
C VAL A 45 10.21 -1.33 0.05
N CYS A 46 9.76 -0.91 -1.12
CA CYS A 46 8.42 -1.15 -1.61
C CYS A 46 8.36 -2.58 -2.18
N LEU A 47 7.69 -3.50 -1.47
CA LEU A 47 7.43 -4.85 -1.98
C LEU A 47 6.39 -4.79 -3.11
N ASP A 48 6.51 -5.62 -4.14
CA ASP A 48 5.46 -5.67 -5.17
C ASP A 48 4.13 -6.16 -4.55
N PRO A 49 3.05 -5.35 -4.55
CA PRO A 49 1.76 -5.75 -4.01
C PRO A 49 1.20 -7.06 -4.61
N ALA A 50 1.52 -7.36 -5.87
CA ALA A 50 1.11 -8.62 -6.49
C ALA A 50 1.77 -9.83 -5.82
N THR A 51 3.02 -9.69 -5.36
CA THR A 51 3.74 -10.75 -4.62
C THR A 51 3.20 -10.95 -3.20
N LEU A 52 2.49 -9.96 -2.66
CA LEU A 52 1.79 -10.02 -1.38
C LEU A 52 0.39 -10.65 -1.48
N GLY A 53 0.00 -11.13 -2.67
CA GLY A 53 -1.33 -11.69 -2.90
C GLY A 53 -2.43 -10.64 -2.94
N LEU A 54 -2.09 -9.35 -3.11
CA LEU A 54 -3.05 -8.28 -3.29
C LEU A 54 -3.53 -8.25 -4.74
N THR A 55 -4.75 -7.76 -4.95
CA THR A 55 -5.32 -7.56 -6.28
C THR A 55 -5.62 -6.09 -6.51
N THR A 56 -5.54 -5.64 -7.76
CA THR A 56 -5.87 -4.26 -8.12
C THR A 56 -7.31 -4.16 -8.60
N THR A 57 -8.01 -3.13 -8.14
CA THR A 57 -9.28 -2.72 -8.75
C THR A 57 -9.04 -2.10 -10.13
N LYS A 58 -10.11 -1.92 -10.91
CA LYS A 58 -10.08 -1.18 -12.18
C LYS A 58 -9.57 0.26 -12.06
N ASN A 59 -9.58 0.83 -10.85
CA ASN A 59 -9.12 2.18 -10.56
C ASN A 59 -7.66 2.22 -10.07
N GLY A 60 -6.93 1.10 -10.10
CA GLY A 60 -5.54 1.03 -9.65
C GLY A 60 -5.34 1.04 -8.13
N ILE A 61 -6.40 0.70 -7.37
CA ILE A 61 -6.33 0.59 -5.91
C ILE A 61 -6.07 -0.87 -5.55
N TRP A 62 -5.03 -1.10 -4.75
CA TRP A 62 -4.68 -2.41 -4.22
C TRP A 62 -5.55 -2.77 -3.02
N ILE A 63 -6.22 -3.91 -3.12
CA ILE A 63 -7.10 -4.48 -2.10
C ILE A 63 -6.64 -5.90 -1.77
N GLN A 64 -7.02 -6.36 -0.59
CA GLN A 64 -6.95 -7.78 -0.30
C GLN A 64 -8.09 -8.48 -1.06
N PRO A 65 -7.82 -9.55 -1.82
CA PRO A 65 -8.90 -10.31 -2.45
C PRO A 65 -9.82 -10.88 -1.37
N GLU A 66 -11.13 -10.78 -1.54
CA GLU A 66 -12.10 -11.37 -0.63
C GLU A 66 -11.89 -12.90 -0.61
N GLY A 67 -11.28 -13.40 0.47
CA GLY A 67 -10.80 -14.77 0.60
C GLY A 67 -9.30 -14.94 0.92
N GLY A 68 -8.50 -13.86 0.87
CA GLY A 68 -7.04 -13.89 0.96
C GLY A 68 -6.41 -14.24 2.32
N LEU A 69 -7.17 -14.25 3.43
CA LEU A 69 -6.76 -14.83 4.71
C LEU A 69 -8.01 -15.20 5.50
N SER A 70 -8.63 -16.33 5.15
CA SER A 70 -9.46 -17.06 6.11
C SER A 70 -8.52 -17.61 7.19
N ARG A 71 -8.27 -16.78 8.22
CA ARG A 71 -7.73 -17.25 9.50
C ARG A 71 -8.79 -18.17 10.11
N ARG A 72 -8.54 -19.48 10.10
CA ARG A 72 -9.12 -20.42 11.07
C ARG A 72 -8.15 -20.59 12.23
#